data_AF-A0A9E3EKN1-F1
#
_entry.id   AF-A0A9E3EKN1-F1
#
_cell.length_a   1.000
_cell.length_b   1.000
_cell.length_c   1.000
_cell.angle_alpha   90.00
_cell.angle_beta   90.00
_cell.angle_gamma   90.00
#
_symmetry.space_group_name_H-M   'P 1'
#
loop_
_entity.id
_entity.type
_entity.pdbx_description
1 polymer ?
#
loop_
_entity_poly.entity_id
_entity_poly.type
_entity_poly.pdbx_seq_one_letter_code
_entity_poly.pdbx_strand_id
1 'polypeptide(L)'
;MDWRSRITAGETYPPSVVADGAAAHGLADVRIHVLRNFTVDGIEPLLKRQLGAIGYFPKLAFGGYGTMMQDALAHPCGLVDDAELLLVALTLDELDREYGKPGWTHQGTRDELGALFDLLASRTRATIVVNTFLPPLYPEHGLWPTRDGSDTCSQVAELNSFVLGYAREHAP
;
A
#
# COMPACT_ATOMS: atom_id res chain seq x y z
N MET A 1 -17.79 24.88 35.97
CA MET A 1 -17.61 23.56 35.33
C MET A 1 -16.77 23.79 34.10
N ASP A 2 -15.52 23.35 34.17
CA ASP A 2 -14.43 23.62 33.23
C ASP A 2 -14.38 22.52 32.16
N TRP A 3 -14.29 22.91 30.89
CA TRP A 3 -14.39 22.04 29.70
C TRP A 3 -13.02 21.56 29.19
N ARG A 4 -11.92 21.84 29.91
CA ARG A 4 -10.53 21.69 29.44
C ARG A 4 -9.81 20.37 29.77
N SER A 5 -10.48 19.28 30.13
CA SER A 5 -9.80 18.08 30.67
C SER A 5 -9.93 16.76 29.89
N ARG A 6 -10.28 16.77 28.61
CA ARG A 6 -10.32 15.53 27.79
C ARG A 6 -9.67 15.68 26.42
N ILE A 7 -8.35 15.88 26.43
CA ILE A 7 -7.48 15.43 25.33
C ILE A 7 -6.54 14.42 25.98
N THR A 8 -6.80 13.14 25.74
CA THR A 8 -5.89 12.05 26.08
C THR A 8 -5.54 11.37 24.77
N ALA A 9 -4.25 11.43 24.44
CA ALA A 9 -3.65 10.75 23.32
C ALA A 9 -3.77 9.22 23.46
N GLY A 10 -3.97 8.53 22.34
CA GLY A 10 -3.83 7.08 22.23
C GLY A 10 -5.06 6.28 22.65
N GLU A 11 -6.11 6.27 21.83
CA GLU A 11 -7.10 5.19 21.90
C GLU A 11 -6.55 3.95 21.18
N THR A 12 -5.85 3.11 21.95
CA THR A 12 -5.75 1.68 21.67
C THR A 12 -7.17 1.10 21.66
N TYR A 13 -7.62 0.67 20.48
CA TYR A 13 -8.87 -0.08 20.34
C TYR A 13 -8.80 -1.36 21.19
N PRO A 14 -9.77 -1.65 22.07
CA PRO A 14 -9.80 -2.91 22.80
C PRO A 14 -10.05 -4.09 21.83
N PRO A 15 -9.35 -5.23 21.97
CA PRO A 15 -9.39 -6.33 21.00
C PRO A 15 -10.66 -7.22 21.04
N SER A 16 -11.77 -6.79 21.63
CA SER A 16 -12.88 -7.71 21.97
C SER A 16 -14.24 -7.46 21.30
N VAL A 17 -14.38 -6.54 20.34
CA VAL A 17 -15.70 -6.27 19.69
C VAL A 17 -15.79 -6.85 18.27
N VAL A 18 -14.68 -7.27 17.66
CA VAL A 18 -14.66 -7.68 16.24
C VAL A 18 -14.73 -9.20 16.04
N ALA A 19 -14.47 -10.00 17.09
CA ALA A 19 -14.44 -11.46 16.99
C ALA A 19 -15.82 -12.11 16.78
N ASP A 20 -16.92 -11.46 17.18
CA ASP A 20 -18.26 -12.06 17.15
C ASP A 20 -18.98 -11.96 15.78
N GLY A 21 -18.48 -11.16 14.84
CA GLY A 21 -19.15 -10.95 13.55
C GLY A 21 -18.94 -12.09 12.53
N ALA A 22 -17.75 -12.68 12.51
CA ALA A 22 -17.36 -13.69 11.51
C ALA A 22 -18.05 -15.04 11.74
N ALA A 23 -18.11 -15.49 12.99
CA ALA A 23 -18.77 -16.74 13.39
C ALA A 23 -20.28 -16.71 13.13
N ALA A 24 -20.92 -15.54 13.24
CA ALA A 24 -22.34 -15.36 12.96
C ALA A 24 -22.69 -15.46 11.45
N HIS A 25 -21.72 -15.27 10.56
CA HIS A 25 -21.92 -15.28 9.10
C HIS A 25 -21.25 -16.46 8.38
N GLY A 26 -20.51 -17.32 9.10
CA GLY A 26 -19.79 -18.45 8.52
C GLY A 26 -18.61 -18.04 7.63
N LEU A 27 -18.08 -16.82 7.81
CA LEU A 27 -16.99 -16.27 7.00
C LEU A 27 -15.64 -16.58 7.62
N ALA A 28 -14.62 -16.79 6.78
CA ALA A 28 -13.24 -16.98 7.23
C ALA A 28 -12.59 -15.63 7.57
N ASP A 29 -12.00 -15.50 8.74
CA ASP A 29 -11.23 -14.30 9.12
C ASP A 29 -9.99 -14.14 8.23
N VAL A 30 -9.67 -12.90 7.85
CA VAL A 30 -8.40 -12.56 7.19
C VAL A 30 -7.87 -11.20 7.70
N ARG A 31 -6.61 -11.16 8.12
CA ARG A 31 -5.95 -9.92 8.57
C ARG A 31 -5.22 -9.24 7.43
N ILE A 32 -5.70 -8.07 7.06
CA ILE A 32 -5.19 -7.29 5.92
C ILE A 32 -4.65 -5.96 6.43
N HIS A 33 -3.38 -5.72 6.13
CA HIS A 33 -2.68 -4.52 6.53
C HIS A 33 -2.34 -3.68 5.31
N VAL A 34 -2.55 -2.37 5.37
CA VAL A 34 -2.41 -1.49 4.21
C VAL A 34 -1.34 -0.43 4.46
N LEU A 35 -0.29 -0.45 3.66
CA LEU A 35 0.75 0.59 3.61
C LEU A 35 0.45 1.53 2.45
N ARG A 36 0.43 2.85 2.70
CA ARG A 36 -0.01 3.83 1.70
C ARG A 36 0.66 5.19 1.82
N ASN A 37 0.88 5.85 0.68
CA ASN A 37 1.27 7.27 0.62
C ASN A 37 0.14 8.21 0.21
N PHE A 38 -1.09 7.72 0.07
CA PHE A 38 -2.23 8.56 -0.28
C PHE A 38 -3.42 8.26 0.63
N THR A 39 -4.36 9.20 0.72
CA THR A 39 -5.58 8.99 1.47
C THR A 39 -6.48 8.04 0.71
N VAL A 40 -6.88 6.96 1.36
CA VAL A 40 -7.81 6.00 0.77
C VAL A 40 -9.11 6.03 1.57
N ASP A 41 -9.97 6.99 1.24
CA ASP A 41 -11.31 7.08 1.80
C ASP A 41 -12.24 6.09 1.09
N GLY A 42 -13.03 5.36 1.86
CA GLY A 42 -14.03 4.42 1.31
C GLY A 42 -13.49 3.09 0.78
N ILE A 43 -12.17 2.84 0.79
CA ILE A 43 -11.66 1.51 0.41
C ILE A 43 -11.99 0.43 1.43
N GLU A 44 -12.03 0.78 2.72
CA GLU A 44 -12.35 -0.16 3.78
C GLU A 44 -13.74 -0.80 3.60
N PRO A 45 -14.84 -0.03 3.46
CA PRO A 45 -16.16 -0.62 3.21
C PRO A 45 -16.23 -1.35 1.86
N LEU A 46 -15.50 -0.88 0.83
CA LEU A 46 -15.45 -1.57 -0.46
C LEU A 46 -14.80 -2.95 -0.33
N LEU A 47 -13.63 -3.04 0.29
CA LEU A 47 -12.90 -4.30 0.52
C LEU A 47 -13.72 -5.25 1.39
N LYS A 48 -14.31 -4.75 2.49
CA LYS A 48 -15.21 -5.54 3.35
C LYS A 48 -16.38 -6.14 2.56
N ARG A 49 -17.00 -5.36 1.69
CA ARG A 49 -18.09 -5.84 0.84
C ARG A 49 -17.62 -6.89 -0.17
N GLN A 50 -16.52 -6.63 -0.87
CA GLN A 50 -16.02 -7.53 -1.92
C GLN A 50 -15.54 -8.86 -1.33
N LEU A 51 -14.76 -8.82 -0.25
CA LEU A 51 -14.25 -10.00 0.44
C LEU A 51 -15.38 -10.77 1.15
N GLY A 52 -16.35 -10.06 1.74
CA GLY A 52 -17.56 -10.68 2.29
C GLY A 52 -18.35 -11.46 1.24
N ALA A 53 -18.46 -10.94 0.01
CA ALA A 53 -19.15 -11.60 -1.09
C ALA A 53 -18.48 -12.91 -1.54
N ILE A 54 -17.19 -13.09 -1.24
CA ILE A 54 -16.43 -14.32 -1.56
C ILE A 54 -16.11 -15.18 -0.33
N GLY A 55 -16.73 -14.90 0.83
CA GLY A 55 -16.64 -15.77 2.01
C GLY A 55 -15.62 -15.36 3.09
N TYR A 56 -15.03 -14.16 2.99
CA TYR A 56 -14.03 -13.68 3.94
C TYR A 56 -14.53 -12.51 4.79
N PHE A 57 -14.06 -12.44 6.03
CA PHE A 57 -14.28 -11.33 6.96
C PHE A 57 -12.96 -10.57 7.20
N PRO A 58 -12.70 -9.50 6.45
CA PRO A 58 -11.41 -8.81 6.54
C PRO A 58 -11.32 -7.90 7.77
N LYS A 59 -10.26 -8.10 8.54
CA LYS A 59 -9.80 -7.21 9.61
C LYS A 59 -8.72 -6.30 9.03
N LEU A 60 -9.12 -5.07 8.73
CA LEU A 60 -8.26 -4.08 8.06
C LEU A 60 -7.54 -3.20 9.08
N ALA A 61 -6.23 -3.04 8.91
CA ALA A 61 -5.42 -2.06 9.61
C ALA A 61 -4.67 -1.19 8.60
N PHE A 62 -4.54 0.10 8.89
CA PHE A 62 -3.85 1.06 8.02
C PHE A 62 -2.57 1.55 8.69
N GLY A 63 -1.48 1.56 7.93
CA GLY A 63 -0.25 2.25 8.30
C GLY A 63 -0.42 3.77 8.28
N GLY A 64 0.61 4.47 8.72
CA GLY A 64 0.63 5.92 8.62
C GLY A 64 0.73 6.40 7.17
N TYR A 65 0.42 7.67 6.96
CA TYR A 65 0.53 8.30 5.65
C TYR A 65 1.99 8.53 5.30
N GLY A 66 2.48 7.95 4.20
CA GLY A 66 3.84 8.18 3.72
C GLY A 66 4.93 7.62 4.66
N THR A 67 4.56 6.76 5.61
CA THR A 67 5.45 6.21 6.64
C THR A 67 5.83 4.77 6.38
N MET A 68 5.66 4.26 5.14
CA MET A 68 5.76 2.84 4.81
C MET A 68 7.12 2.24 5.22
N MET A 69 8.22 2.96 5.02
CA MET A 69 9.54 2.53 5.48
C MET A 69 9.63 2.46 7.02
N GLN A 70 9.01 3.40 7.73
CA GLN A 70 8.97 3.39 9.20
C GLN A 70 8.08 2.26 9.72
N ASP A 71 6.92 2.05 9.11
CA ASP A 71 5.97 0.99 9.44
C ASP A 71 6.57 -0.40 9.17
N ALA A 72 7.40 -0.52 8.13
CA ALA A 72 8.17 -1.72 7.84
C ALA A 72 9.32 -1.98 8.84
N LEU A 73 9.87 -0.93 9.45
CA LEU A 73 10.95 -1.02 10.44
C LEU A 73 10.47 -1.16 11.88
N ALA A 74 9.22 -0.80 12.18
CA ALA A 74 8.67 -0.79 13.53
C ALA A 74 8.45 -2.23 14.04
N HIS A 75 9.40 -2.77 14.80
CA HIS A 75 9.30 -4.04 15.54
C HIS A 75 9.23 -3.76 17.06
N PRO A 76 8.61 -4.62 17.91
CA PRO A 76 7.94 -5.91 17.64
C PRO A 76 6.40 -5.83 17.67
N CYS A 77 5.83 -4.62 17.62
CA CYS A 77 4.38 -4.36 17.64
C CYS A 77 3.89 -3.75 16.31
N GLY A 78 4.64 -3.97 15.23
CA GLY A 78 4.38 -3.34 13.94
C GLY A 78 3.16 -3.89 13.23
N LEU A 79 2.53 -3.05 12.41
CA LEU A 79 1.48 -3.47 11.48
C LEU A 79 1.93 -4.68 10.62
N VAL A 80 3.22 -4.83 10.33
CA VAL A 80 3.68 -5.79 9.33
C VAL A 80 3.76 -7.25 9.84
N ASP A 81 3.80 -7.45 11.16
CA ASP A 81 4.08 -8.77 11.75
C ASP A 81 2.85 -9.67 11.93
N ASP A 82 1.67 -9.08 12.15
CA ASP A 82 0.41 -9.84 12.37
C ASP A 82 -0.46 -9.99 11.11
N ALA A 83 0.01 -9.42 9.99
CA ALA A 83 -0.72 -9.45 8.72
C ALA A 83 -0.65 -10.84 8.06
N GLU A 84 -1.78 -11.29 7.50
CA GLU A 84 -1.80 -12.43 6.57
C GLU A 84 -1.64 -11.94 5.13
N LEU A 85 -2.16 -10.74 4.85
CA LEU A 85 -2.00 -10.03 3.60
C LEU A 85 -1.53 -8.60 3.87
N LEU A 86 -0.46 -8.18 3.21
CA LEU A 86 0.06 -6.83 3.25
C LEU A 86 -0.17 -6.16 1.89
N LEU A 87 -1.07 -5.18 1.85
CA LEU A 87 -1.35 -4.37 0.67
C LEU A 87 -0.46 -3.13 0.68
N VAL A 88 0.41 -3.01 -0.31
CA VAL A 88 1.26 -1.83 -0.56
C VAL A 88 0.59 -1.02 -1.68
N ALA A 89 -0.09 0.05 -1.28
CA ALA A 89 -0.88 0.93 -2.13
C ALA A 89 -0.17 2.28 -2.30
N LEU A 90 0.57 2.45 -3.40
CA LEU A 90 1.42 3.61 -3.66
C LEU A 90 0.98 4.38 -4.92
N THR A 91 1.16 5.68 -4.87
CA THR A 91 1.00 6.60 -6.02
C THR A 91 2.32 7.32 -6.30
N LEU A 92 2.61 7.64 -7.56
CA LEU A 92 3.87 8.31 -7.91
C LEU A 92 3.88 9.76 -7.45
N ASP A 93 2.75 10.46 -7.53
CA ASP A 93 2.64 11.87 -7.13
C ASP A 93 3.11 12.12 -5.68
N GLU A 94 2.87 11.15 -4.79
CA GLU A 94 3.26 11.22 -3.38
C GLU A 94 4.60 10.54 -3.10
N LEU A 95 5.05 9.62 -3.96
CA LEU A 95 6.31 8.88 -3.80
C LEU A 95 7.50 9.69 -4.31
N ASP A 96 7.34 10.36 -5.45
CA ASP A 96 8.39 11.12 -6.11
C ASP A 96 7.90 12.52 -6.47
N ARG A 97 8.46 13.53 -5.77
CA ARG A 97 8.11 14.95 -5.98
C ARG A 97 8.55 15.50 -7.34
N GLU A 98 9.42 14.79 -8.03
CA GLU A 98 9.86 15.15 -9.39
C GLU A 98 9.00 14.46 -10.46
N TYR A 99 8.09 13.56 -10.09
CA TYR A 99 7.15 12.95 -11.03
C TYR A 99 6.34 14.02 -11.78
N GLY A 100 6.23 13.84 -13.10
CA GLY A 100 5.53 14.77 -13.99
C GLY A 100 6.30 16.05 -14.33
N LYS A 101 7.53 16.23 -13.83
CA LYS A 101 8.42 17.33 -14.26
C LYS A 101 9.30 16.90 -15.45
N PRO A 102 9.70 17.85 -16.31
CA PRO A 102 10.59 17.56 -17.44
C PRO A 102 11.90 16.92 -16.99
N GLY A 103 12.28 15.83 -17.65
CA GLY A 103 13.52 15.10 -17.35
C GLY A 103 13.43 14.16 -16.15
N TRP A 104 12.24 13.92 -15.59
CA TRP A 104 12.03 12.89 -14.59
C TRP A 104 12.44 11.49 -15.12
N THR A 105 13.02 10.68 -14.24
CA THR A 105 13.41 9.29 -14.56
C THR A 105 12.96 8.36 -13.46
N HIS A 106 12.58 7.13 -13.82
CA HIS A 106 12.08 6.15 -12.87
C HIS A 106 13.14 5.58 -11.91
N GLN A 107 14.44 5.87 -12.12
CA GLN A 107 15.53 5.18 -11.44
C GLN A 107 15.52 5.41 -9.92
N GLY A 108 15.33 6.65 -9.47
CA GLY A 108 15.27 6.96 -8.04
C GLY A 108 14.10 6.27 -7.34
N THR A 109 12.91 6.35 -7.94
CA THR A 109 11.72 5.65 -7.45
C THR A 109 11.91 4.13 -7.43
N ARG A 110 12.53 3.57 -8.46
CA ARG A 110 12.83 2.14 -8.56
C ARG A 110 13.73 1.69 -7.41
N ASP A 111 14.80 2.42 -7.13
CA ASP A 111 15.75 2.07 -6.07
C ASP A 111 15.08 2.13 -4.69
N GLU A 112 14.22 3.14 -4.45
CA GLU A 112 13.45 3.26 -3.21
C GLU A 112 12.42 2.11 -3.05
N LEU A 113 11.70 1.76 -4.13
CA LEU A 113 10.77 0.63 -4.12
C LEU A 113 11.49 -0.70 -3.89
N GLY A 114 12.65 -0.90 -4.52
CA GLY A 114 13.47 -2.09 -4.30
C GLY A 114 13.86 -2.24 -2.82
N ALA A 115 14.35 -1.16 -2.22
CA ALA A 115 14.70 -1.17 -0.79
C ALA A 115 13.49 -1.45 0.11
N LEU A 116 12.32 -0.89 -0.20
CA LEU A 116 11.08 -1.18 0.52
C LEU A 116 10.67 -2.65 0.37
N PHE A 117 10.68 -3.19 -0.84
CA PHE A 117 10.28 -4.57 -1.10
C PHE A 117 11.22 -5.57 -0.43
N ASP A 118 12.54 -5.35 -0.51
CA ASP A 118 13.54 -6.19 0.17
C ASP A 118 13.33 -6.17 1.68
N LEU A 119 13.05 -4.99 2.24
CA LEU A 119 12.76 -4.85 3.66
C LEU A 119 11.49 -5.62 4.04
N LEU A 120 10.39 -5.46 3.31
CA LEU A 120 9.14 -6.16 3.59
C LEU A 120 9.31 -7.68 3.45
N ALA A 121 9.94 -8.14 2.38
CA ALA A 121 10.20 -9.57 2.13
C ALA A 121 11.06 -10.21 3.23
N SER A 122 12.02 -9.46 3.79
CA SER A 122 12.86 -9.96 4.89
C SER A 122 12.18 -9.97 6.27
N ARG A 123 11.05 -9.25 6.42
CA ARG A 123 10.42 -8.99 7.72
C ARG A 123 9.06 -9.64 7.90
N THR A 124 8.30 -9.82 6.82
CA THR A 124 6.96 -10.42 6.91
C THR A 124 6.90 -11.80 6.29
N ARG A 125 5.97 -12.61 6.79
CA ARG A 125 5.51 -13.84 6.13
C ARG A 125 4.17 -13.65 5.43
N ALA A 126 3.59 -12.45 5.51
CA ALA A 126 2.34 -12.11 4.86
C ALA A 126 2.49 -12.22 3.33
N THR A 127 1.38 -12.50 2.66
CA THR A 127 1.32 -12.31 1.21
C THR A 127 1.36 -10.82 0.90
N ILE A 128 2.40 -10.35 0.20
CA ILE A 128 2.53 -8.96 -0.19
C ILE A 128 1.82 -8.74 -1.52
N VAL A 129 0.88 -7.79 -1.55
CA VAL A 129 0.18 -7.34 -2.75
C VAL A 129 0.60 -5.90 -3.03
N VAL A 130 1.15 -5.64 -4.21
CA VAL A 130 1.60 -4.30 -4.61
C VAL A 130 0.82 -3.86 -5.84
N ASN A 131 0.37 -2.60 -5.89
CA ASN A 131 -0.22 -2.04 -7.09
C ASN A 131 0.84 -1.57 -8.09
N THR A 132 0.49 -1.57 -9.37
CA THR A 132 1.23 -0.83 -10.39
C THR A 132 0.80 0.63 -10.43
N PHE A 133 1.61 1.46 -11.09
CA PHE A 133 1.38 2.88 -11.25
C PHE A 133 0.62 3.18 -12.53
N LEU A 134 -0.26 4.18 -12.46
CA LEU A 134 -0.97 4.67 -13.64
C LEU A 134 -0.04 5.56 -14.46
N PRO A 135 -0.06 5.46 -15.81
CA PRO A 135 0.60 6.44 -16.66
C PRO A 135 -0.05 7.82 -16.50
N PRO A 136 0.67 8.92 -16.81
CA PRO A 136 0.10 10.26 -16.72
C PRO A 136 -1.13 10.39 -17.63
N LEU A 137 -2.20 11.00 -17.10
CA LEU A 137 -3.44 11.22 -17.85
C LEU A 137 -3.24 12.12 -19.08
N TYR A 138 -2.28 13.03 -19.00
CA TYR A 138 -1.91 13.98 -20.05
C TYR A 138 -0.45 13.80 -20.43
N PRO A 139 -0.14 12.89 -21.37
CA PRO A 139 1.23 12.66 -21.81
C PRO A 139 1.78 13.86 -22.57
N GLU A 140 3.03 14.22 -22.29
CA GLU A 140 3.73 15.38 -22.88
C GLU A 140 3.75 15.35 -24.42
N HIS A 141 3.81 14.15 -24.99
CA HIS A 141 3.90 13.92 -26.44
C HIS A 141 2.62 13.30 -27.03
N GLY A 142 1.50 13.33 -26.30
CA GLY A 142 0.26 12.66 -26.72
C GLY A 142 0.36 11.14 -26.68
N LEU A 143 -0.31 10.44 -27.61
CA LEU A 143 -0.34 8.97 -27.65
C LEU A 143 0.94 8.32 -28.21
N TRP A 144 1.93 9.13 -28.62
CA TRP A 144 3.16 8.63 -29.23
C TRP A 144 4.30 8.65 -28.21
N PRO A 145 4.86 7.49 -27.82
CA PRO A 145 6.04 7.45 -26.97
C PRO A 145 7.25 8.05 -27.72
N THR A 146 8.18 8.63 -26.97
CA THR A 146 9.45 9.08 -27.56
C THR A 146 10.29 7.87 -27.91
N ARG A 147 11.02 7.94 -29.04
CA ARG A 147 11.82 6.81 -29.53
C ARG A 147 12.96 6.42 -28.59
N ASP A 148 13.41 7.36 -27.75
CA ASP A 148 14.47 7.16 -26.76
C ASP A 148 13.92 6.73 -25.39
N GLY A 149 12.60 6.61 -25.23
CA GLY A 149 11.95 6.21 -23.97
C GLY A 149 12.09 7.24 -22.85
N SER A 150 12.50 8.47 -23.16
CA SER A 150 12.65 9.55 -22.18
C SER A 150 11.31 10.13 -21.70
N ASP A 151 10.21 9.85 -22.41
CA ASP A 151 8.89 10.32 -22.02
C ASP A 151 8.38 9.65 -20.73
N THR A 152 7.58 10.39 -19.95
CA THR A 152 7.04 9.92 -18.67
C THR A 152 6.25 8.62 -18.78
N CYS A 153 5.52 8.37 -19.87
CA CYS A 153 4.78 7.11 -20.03
C CYS A 153 5.71 5.92 -20.15
N SER A 154 6.78 6.04 -20.95
CA SER A 154 7.81 5.02 -21.08
C SER A 154 8.52 4.77 -19.74
N GLN A 155 8.86 5.84 -19.00
CA GLN A 155 9.46 5.72 -17.66
C GLN A 155 8.55 5.00 -16.65
N VAL A 156 7.25 5.30 -16.63
CA VAL A 156 6.27 4.59 -15.78
C VAL A 156 6.10 3.13 -16.22
N ALA A 157 6.15 2.84 -17.53
CA ALA A 157 6.06 1.48 -18.04
C ALA A 157 7.26 0.62 -17.61
N GLU A 158 8.48 1.18 -17.64
CA GLU A 158 9.68 0.52 -17.11
C GLU A 158 9.57 0.27 -15.61
N LEU A 159 9.07 1.24 -14.84
CA LEU A 159 8.85 1.06 -13.40
C LEU A 159 7.83 -0.05 -13.10
N ASN A 160 6.72 -0.10 -13.85
CA ASN A 160 5.73 -1.17 -13.73
C ASN A 160 6.31 -2.53 -14.12
N SER A 161 7.18 -2.57 -15.13
CA SER A 161 7.88 -3.80 -15.53
C SER A 161 8.81 -4.29 -14.42
N PHE A 162 9.49 -3.37 -13.72
CA PHE A 162 10.26 -3.69 -12.52
C PHE A 162 9.38 -4.26 -11.39
N VAL A 163 8.27 -3.61 -11.05
CA VAL A 163 7.35 -4.10 -9.98
C VAL A 163 6.85 -5.51 -10.31
N LEU A 164 6.43 -5.75 -11.55
CA LEU A 164 5.96 -7.06 -12.01
C LEU A 164 7.08 -8.11 -12.03
N GLY A 165 8.28 -7.72 -12.45
CA GLY A 165 9.47 -8.59 -12.43
C GLY A 165 9.82 -9.03 -11.02
N TYR A 166 9.93 -8.06 -10.10
CA TYR A 166 10.23 -8.30 -8.70
C TYR A 166 9.19 -9.25 -8.06
N ALA A 167 7.90 -8.98 -8.28
CA ALA A 167 6.82 -9.81 -7.76
C ALA A 167 6.87 -11.25 -8.30
N ARG A 168 7.24 -11.45 -9.57
CA ARG A 168 7.36 -12.80 -10.16
C ARG A 168 8.56 -13.57 -9.63
N GLU A 169 9.69 -12.90 -9.41
CA GLU A 169 10.90 -13.52 -8.87
C GLU A 169 10.73 -13.99 -7.42
N HIS A 170 9.88 -13.31 -6.66
CA HIS A 170 9.62 -13.60 -5.24
C HIS A 170 8.25 -14.26 -4.98
N ALA A 171 7.49 -14.58 -6.03
CA ALA A 171 6.27 -15.34 -5.91
C ALA A 171 6.59 -16.83 -5.64
N PRO A 172 5.91 -17.47 -4.68
CA PRO A 172 6.07 -18.91 -4.40
C PRO A 172 5.54 -19.81 -5.52
#